data_AF-A0A0F7FG14-F1
#
_entry.id   AF-A0A0F7FG14-F1
#
_cell.length_a   1.000
_cell.length_b   1.000
_cell.length_c   1.000
_cell.angle_alpha   90.00
_cell.angle_beta   90.00
_cell.angle_gamma   90.00
#
_symmetry.space_group_name_H-M   'P 1'
#
loop_
_entity.id
_entity.type
_entity.pdbx_description
1 polymer ?
#
loop_
_entity_poly.entity_id
_entity_poly.type
_entity_poly.pdbx_seq_one_letter_code
_entity_poly.pdbx_strand_id
1 'polypeptide(L)'
;MQKFIMVNPCPYEGTSKIKIDFEKDFAMLEDESLNADFNDYCTVIVGTTSYLLKGNVEKIPNRQIELLNRGFFERFPQYNFFESSLEKYPDFQNEYNNHEKLRKLVLNFLHS
;
A
#
# COMPACT_ATOMS: atom_id res chain seq x y z
N MET A 1 -8.15 21.56 -9.35
CA MET A 1 -7.89 20.17 -9.80
C MET A 1 -6.86 19.58 -8.84
N GLN A 2 -7.25 18.62 -8.02
CA GLN A 2 -6.36 18.04 -7.01
C GLN A 2 -5.34 17.14 -7.73
N LYS A 3 -4.05 17.48 -7.63
CA LYS A 3 -2.97 16.76 -8.31
C LYS A 3 -2.65 15.53 -7.46
N PHE A 4 -3.17 14.36 -7.83
CA PHE A 4 -2.79 13.11 -7.17
C PHE A 4 -1.38 12.73 -7.62
N ILE A 5 -0.43 12.72 -6.68
CA ILE A 5 0.89 12.13 -6.91
C ILE A 5 0.68 10.61 -6.87
N MET A 6 0.64 10.00 -8.05
CA MET A 6 0.38 8.57 -8.24
C MET A 6 1.66 7.72 -8.19
N VAL A 7 2.82 8.36 -8.15
CA VAL A 7 4.13 7.69 -8.06
C VAL A 7 5.00 8.52 -7.14
N ASN A 8 5.21 8.03 -5.92
CA ASN A 8 6.26 8.50 -5.04
C ASN A 8 7.37 7.41 -5.02
N PRO A 9 8.65 7.76 -4.80
CA PRO A 9 9.65 6.75 -4.55
C PRO A 9 9.27 5.97 -3.28
N CYS A 10 9.58 4.68 -3.28
CA CYS A 10 9.37 3.83 -2.10
C CYS A 10 10.02 4.49 -0.87
N PRO A 11 9.35 4.50 0.30
CA PRO A 11 9.85 5.16 1.51
C PRO A 11 10.98 4.33 2.16
N TYR A 12 12.14 4.30 1.50
CA TYR A 12 13.29 3.48 1.89
C TYR A 12 13.81 3.83 3.28
N GLU A 13 13.81 5.10 3.67
CA GLU A 13 14.24 5.53 5.00
C GLU A 13 13.29 5.01 6.08
N GLY A 14 11.98 5.24 5.92
CA GLY A 14 10.95 4.74 6.83
C GLY A 14 10.96 3.21 6.96
N THR A 15 11.00 2.48 5.85
CA THR A 15 11.05 1.00 5.86
C THR A 15 12.33 0.45 6.48
N SER A 16 13.48 1.11 6.25
CA SER A 16 14.75 0.70 6.89
C SER A 16 14.69 0.92 8.40
N LYS A 17 14.12 2.03 8.86
CA LYS A 17 13.95 2.31 10.29
C LYS A 17 13.00 1.31 10.95
N ILE A 18 11.89 0.98 10.31
CA ILE A 18 10.96 -0.08 10.77
C ILE A 18 11.71 -1.41 10.95
N LYS A 19 12.52 -1.81 9.97
CA LYS A 19 13.31 -3.06 10.04
C LYS A 19 14.31 -3.07 11.20
N ILE A 20 14.92 -1.93 11.51
CA ILE A 20 15.85 -1.81 12.65
C ILE A 20 15.10 -1.87 13.98
N ASP A 21 14.03 -1.08 14.13
CA ASP A 21 13.30 -0.99 15.40
C ASP A 21 12.60 -2.31 15.77
N PHE A 22 12.23 -3.11 14.76
CA PHE A 22 11.56 -4.40 14.91
C PHE A 22 12.41 -5.58 14.39
N GLU A 23 13.74 -5.47 14.46
CA GLU A 23 14.68 -6.47 13.91
C GLU A 23 14.35 -7.91 14.34
N LYS A 24 13.96 -8.11 15.61
CA LYS A 24 13.61 -9.42 16.15
C LYS A 24 12.35 -10.00 15.51
N ASP A 25 11.34 -9.17 15.26
CA ASP A 25 10.11 -9.60 14.62
C ASP A 25 10.37 -9.93 13.14
N PHE A 26 11.19 -9.11 12.45
CA PHE A 26 11.62 -9.40 11.07
C PHE A 26 12.49 -10.66 10.97
N ALA A 27 13.33 -10.96 11.96
CA ALA A 27 14.14 -12.17 11.97
C ALA A 27 13.30 -13.46 12.05
N MET A 28 12.04 -13.37 12.47
CA MET A 28 11.10 -14.49 12.50
C MET A 28 10.32 -14.66 11.19
N LEU A 29 10.46 -13.71 10.25
CA LEU A 29 9.81 -13.77 8.94
C LEU A 29 10.73 -14.46 7.92
N GLU A 30 10.30 -15.57 7.34
CA GLU A 30 11.04 -16.26 6.28
C GLU A 30 10.84 -15.56 4.92
N ASP A 31 11.91 -15.11 4.27
CA ASP A 31 11.93 -14.54 2.91
C ASP A 31 11.02 -13.32 2.65
N GLU A 32 10.60 -12.61 3.69
CA GLU A 32 9.70 -11.46 3.59
C GLU A 32 10.45 -10.15 3.27
N SER A 33 9.90 -9.35 2.36
CA SER A 33 10.45 -8.04 1.99
C SER A 33 9.39 -6.96 2.10
N LEU A 34 9.37 -6.26 3.25
CA LEU A 34 8.49 -5.13 3.50
C LEU A 34 8.43 -4.15 2.32
N ASN A 35 9.56 -3.89 1.66
CA ASN A 35 9.63 -2.97 0.53
C ASN A 35 8.94 -3.54 -0.71
N ALA A 36 9.11 -4.84 -0.98
CA ALA A 36 8.47 -5.49 -2.11
C ALA A 36 6.95 -5.58 -1.91
N ASP A 37 6.52 -5.96 -0.71
CA ASP A 37 5.10 -6.10 -0.36
C ASP A 37 4.39 -4.75 -0.34
N PHE A 38 5.02 -3.73 0.25
CA PHE A 38 4.49 -2.38 0.22
C PHE A 38 4.43 -1.83 -1.21
N ASN A 39 5.44 -2.11 -2.03
CA ASN A 39 5.41 -1.73 -3.44
C ASN A 39 4.31 -2.46 -4.23
N ASP A 40 4.09 -3.75 -3.98
CA ASP A 40 2.99 -4.51 -4.59
C ASP A 40 1.63 -3.92 -4.19
N TYR A 41 1.46 -3.59 -2.90
CA TYR A 41 0.27 -2.89 -2.41
C TYR A 41 -0.02 -1.60 -3.17
N CYS A 42 0.97 -0.70 -3.25
CA CYS A 42 0.85 0.57 -3.95
C CYS A 42 0.59 0.37 -5.45
N THR A 43 1.29 -0.57 -6.08
CA THR A 43 1.20 -0.85 -7.53
C THR A 43 -0.20 -1.31 -7.92
N VAL A 44 -0.87 -2.14 -7.12
CA VAL A 44 -2.26 -2.56 -7.38
C VAL A 44 -3.19 -1.35 -7.41
N ILE A 45 -3.04 -0.43 -6.46
CA ILE A 45 -3.88 0.78 -6.34
C ILE A 45 -3.65 1.71 -7.53
N VAL A 46 -2.40 2.02 -7.83
CA VAL A 46 -2.01 2.89 -8.95
C VAL A 46 -2.41 2.28 -10.29
N GLY A 47 -2.17 0.97 -10.45
CA GLY A 47 -2.54 0.21 -11.64
C GLY A 47 -4.04 0.28 -11.90
N THR A 48 -4.86 0.01 -10.87
CA THR A 48 -6.32 0.07 -11.00
C THR A 48 -6.81 1.50 -11.29
N THR A 49 -6.26 2.48 -10.58
CA THR A 49 -6.59 3.90 -10.80
C THR A 49 -6.30 4.31 -12.25
N SER A 50 -5.25 3.78 -12.86
CA SER A 50 -4.92 4.07 -14.26
C SER A 50 -5.98 3.59 -15.25
N TYR A 51 -6.68 2.47 -14.99
CA TYR A 51 -7.81 2.01 -15.79
C TYR A 51 -9.01 2.94 -15.65
N LEU A 52 -9.34 3.35 -14.41
CA LEU A 52 -10.42 4.30 -14.13
C LEU A 52 -10.22 5.62 -14.87
N LEU A 53 -9.03 6.21 -14.75
CA LEU A 53 -8.71 7.50 -15.39
C LEU A 53 -8.75 7.43 -16.93
N LYS A 54 -8.55 6.25 -17.51
CA LYS A 54 -8.64 6.02 -18.96
C LYS A 54 -10.05 5.63 -19.41
N GLY A 55 -11.03 5.57 -18.51
CA GLY A 55 -12.40 5.15 -18.81
C GLY A 55 -12.51 3.67 -19.23
N ASN A 56 -11.56 2.82 -18.83
CA ASN A 56 -11.51 1.39 -19.17
C ASN A 56 -11.82 0.53 -17.94
N VAL A 57 -12.90 0.87 -17.21
CA VAL A 57 -13.29 0.20 -15.96
C VAL A 57 -13.54 -1.29 -16.19
N GLU A 58 -14.14 -1.63 -17.32
CA GLU A 58 -14.45 -2.99 -17.76
C GLU A 58 -13.21 -3.86 -18.05
N LYS A 59 -12.03 -3.24 -18.16
CA LYS A 59 -10.75 -3.93 -18.39
C LYS A 59 -9.92 -4.11 -17.13
N ILE A 60 -10.42 -3.66 -15.97
CA ILE A 60 -9.72 -3.87 -14.70
C ILE A 60 -9.68 -5.38 -14.43
N PRO A 61 -8.50 -5.98 -14.22
CA PRO A 61 -8.41 -7.39 -13.86
C PRO A 61 -9.13 -7.66 -12.53
N ASN A 62 -9.97 -8.70 -12.47
CA ASN A 62 -10.70 -9.07 -11.24
C ASN A 62 -9.77 -9.25 -10.03
N ARG A 63 -8.56 -9.78 -10.25
CA ARG A 63 -7.53 -9.90 -9.19
C ARG A 63 -7.16 -8.56 -8.57
N GLN A 64 -7.09 -7.47 -9.35
CA GLN A 64 -6.81 -6.14 -8.80
C GLN A 64 -7.95 -5.66 -7.90
N ILE A 65 -9.21 -5.89 -8.31
CA ILE A 65 -10.40 -5.56 -7.51
C ILE A 65 -10.41 -6.35 -6.20
N GLU A 66 -10.13 -7.66 -6.26
CA GLU A 66 -10.04 -8.51 -5.06
C GLU A 66 -8.98 -7.99 -4.08
N LEU A 67 -7.79 -7.67 -4.57
CA LEU A 67 -6.70 -7.15 -3.74
C LEU A 67 -7.01 -5.76 -3.17
N LEU A 68 -7.74 -4.91 -3.89
CA LEU A 68 -8.15 -3.59 -3.40
C LEU A 68 -9.08 -3.67 -2.18
N ASN A 69 -9.86 -4.75 -2.04
CA ASN A 69 -10.78 -4.90 -0.91
C ASN A 69 -10.07 -5.01 0.44
N ARG A 70 -8.75 -5.19 0.46
CA ARG A 70 -7.94 -5.32 1.67
C ARG A 70 -6.96 -4.17 1.84
N GLY A 71 -6.85 -3.65 3.06
CA GLY A 71 -5.78 -2.72 3.45
C GLY A 71 -4.40 -3.40 3.49
N PHE A 72 -3.34 -2.62 3.67
CA PHE A 72 -1.97 -3.16 3.69
C PHE A 72 -1.78 -4.27 4.72
N PHE A 73 -2.14 -4.02 5.98
CA PHE A 73 -2.00 -4.97 7.09
C PHE A 73 -2.95 -6.17 7.00
N GLU A 74 -4.07 -6.04 6.27
CA GLU A 74 -4.96 -7.17 5.96
C GLU A 74 -4.39 -8.06 4.85
N ARG A 75 -3.64 -7.48 3.90
CA ARG A 75 -2.95 -8.21 2.83
C ARG A 75 -1.68 -8.88 3.33
N PHE A 76 -0.97 -8.20 4.23
CA PHE A 76 0.33 -8.62 4.75
C PHE A 76 0.31 -8.63 6.28
N PRO A 77 -0.44 -9.56 6.91
CA PRO A 77 -0.65 -9.60 8.36
C PRO A 77 0.63 -9.87 9.14
N GLN A 78 1.68 -10.37 8.49
CA GLN A 78 3.01 -10.53 9.09
C GLN A 78 3.59 -9.22 9.62
N TYR A 79 3.10 -8.07 9.14
CA TYR A 79 3.58 -6.74 9.52
C TYR A 79 2.76 -6.05 10.63
N ASN A 80 1.76 -6.71 11.19
CA ASN A 80 0.87 -6.12 12.20
C ASN A 80 1.61 -5.62 13.46
N PHE A 81 2.80 -6.15 13.74
CA PHE A 81 3.59 -5.78 14.91
C PHE A 81 4.01 -4.29 14.92
N PHE A 82 4.05 -3.61 13.78
CA PHE A 82 4.38 -2.18 13.72
C PHE A 82 3.19 -1.26 13.37
N GLU A 83 2.00 -1.81 13.10
CA GLU A 83 0.82 -1.03 12.66
C GLU A 83 0.45 0.09 13.65
N SER A 84 0.50 -0.20 14.94
CA SER A 84 0.18 0.76 16.01
C SER A 84 1.27 1.80 16.28
N SER A 85 2.42 1.69 15.60
CA SER A 85 3.59 2.56 15.78
C SER A 85 3.92 3.39 14.54
N LEU A 86 3.01 3.46 13.56
CA LEU A 86 3.25 4.14 12.28
C LEU A 86 3.66 5.61 12.43
N GLU A 87 3.20 6.30 13.46
CA GLU A 87 3.57 7.70 13.71
C GLU A 87 5.07 7.92 13.94
N LYS A 88 5.83 6.86 14.25
CA LYS A 88 7.29 6.91 14.39
C LYS A 88 8.02 6.94 13.04
N TYR A 89 7.30 6.67 11.95
CA TYR A 89 7.83 6.51 10.59
C TYR A 89 7.08 7.44 9.63
N PRO A 90 7.20 8.78 9.78
CA PRO A 90 6.36 9.74 9.05
C PRO A 90 6.41 9.56 7.54
N ASP A 91 7.55 9.20 6.98
CA ASP A 91 7.72 9.03 5.53
C ASP A 91 6.92 7.82 5.03
N PHE A 92 7.01 6.69 5.74
CA PHE A 92 6.22 5.49 5.45
C PHE A 92 4.73 5.73 5.71
N GLN A 93 4.39 6.35 6.85
CA GLN A 93 3.01 6.63 7.22
C GLN A 93 2.32 7.55 6.22
N ASN A 94 3.00 8.60 5.74
CA ASN A 94 2.46 9.50 4.73
C ASN A 94 2.18 8.76 3.42
N GLU A 95 3.12 7.94 2.98
CA GLU A 95 2.97 7.17 1.74
C GLU A 95 1.84 6.13 1.84
N TYR A 96 1.79 5.40 2.96
CA TYR A 96 0.72 4.45 3.27
C TYR A 96 -0.64 5.15 3.29
N ASN A 97 -0.75 6.27 4.02
CA ASN A 97 -2.00 7.02 4.14
C ASN A 97 -2.50 7.57 2.80
N ASN A 98 -1.58 8.02 1.92
CA ASN A 98 -1.95 8.50 0.60
C ASN A 98 -2.52 7.37 -0.27
N HIS A 99 -1.85 6.21 -0.28
CA HIS A 99 -2.30 5.04 -1.02
C HIS A 99 -3.60 4.45 -0.44
N GLU A 100 -3.73 4.39 0.88
CA GLU A 100 -4.92 3.90 1.57
C GLU A 100 -6.15 4.79 1.31
N LYS A 101 -5.97 6.12 1.28
CA LYS A 101 -7.02 7.06 0.87
C LYS A 101 -7.42 6.83 -0.59
N LEU A 102 -6.45 6.66 -1.48
CA LEU A 102 -6.72 6.39 -2.89
C LEU A 102 -7.45 5.05 -3.09
N ARG A 103 -7.02 3.98 -2.39
CA ARG A 103 -7.67 2.67 -2.38
C ARG A 103 -9.16 2.78 -2.04
N LYS A 104 -9.48 3.49 -0.95
CA LYS A 104 -10.87 3.73 -0.52
C LYS A 104 -11.67 4.52 -1.56
N LEU A 105 -11.09 5.54 -2.18
CA LEU A 105 -11.76 6.29 -3.25
C LEU A 105 -12.04 5.43 -4.48
N VAL A 106 -11.07 4.61 -4.91
CA VAL A 106 -11.21 3.68 -6.04
C VAL A 106 -12.29 2.64 -5.76
N LEU A 107 -12.27 2.02 -4.57
CA LEU A 107 -13.31 1.07 -4.16
C LEU A 107 -14.71 1.70 -4.15
N ASN A 108 -14.84 2.89 -3.57
CA ASN A 108 -16.12 3.59 -3.55
C ASN A 108 -16.63 3.84 -4.97
N PHE A 109 -15.77 4.26 -5.90
CA PHE A 109 -16.14 4.45 -7.30
C PHE A 109 -16.59 3.14 -7.97
N LEU A 110 -15.89 2.03 -7.72
CA LEU A 110 -16.23 0.73 -8.31
C LEU A 110 -17.55 0.14 -7.79
N HIS A 111 -17.98 0.56 -6.60
CA HIS A 111 -19.23 0.11 -5.97
C HIS A 111 -20.37 1.15 -6.06
N SER A 112 -20.13 2.29 -6.74
CA SER A 112 -21.13 3.36 -6.94
C SER A 112 -22.11 3.06 -8.06
#